data_AF-L0NMI7-F1
#
_entry.id   AF-L0NMI7-F1
#
_cell.length_a   1.000
_cell.length_b   1.000
_cell.length_c   1.000
_cell.angle_alpha   90.00
_cell.angle_beta   90.00
_cell.angle_gamma   90.00
#
_symmetry.space_group_name_H-M   'P 1'
#
loop_
_entity.id
_entity.type
_entity.pdbx_description
1 polymer ?
#
loop_
_entity_poly.entity_id
_entity_poly.type
_entity_poly.pdbx_seq_one_letter_code
_entity_poly.pdbx_strand_id
1 'polypeptide(L)'
;MILDLRFLGGVALGATLGFLINPEATEKVGIDIRAIKRTLLSVGAAPPEPFKQTDWPTDDRAKRELFRFAMWDFEEHGPKSEIRITRCISIDQFSLACEMRVKLSWVSEERILEGIFQPNARSWNLIAAKAVNRNARSQT
;
A
#
# COMPACT_ATOMS: atom_id res chain seq x y z
N MET A 1 -6.61 -7.41 8.36
CA MET A 1 -5.70 -8.02 9.36
C MET A 1 -6.48 -8.14 10.66
N ILE A 2 -7.06 -9.31 10.92
CA ILE A 2 -7.67 -9.63 12.21
C ILE A 2 -6.60 -10.38 12.99
N LEU A 3 -6.02 -9.71 13.98
CA LEU A 3 -5.19 -10.36 14.99
C LEU A 3 -6.13 -11.25 15.79
N ASP A 4 -6.17 -12.54 15.46
CA ASP A 4 -6.97 -13.53 16.17
C ASP A 4 -6.57 -13.54 17.65
N LEU A 5 -7.54 -13.61 18.58
CA LEU A 5 -7.26 -13.66 20.02
C LEU A 5 -6.34 -14.84 20.38
N ARG A 6 -6.36 -15.91 19.59
CA ARG A 6 -5.47 -17.07 19.75
C ARG A 6 -4.01 -16.72 19.42
N PHE A 7 -3.80 -15.84 18.44
CA PHE A 7 -2.48 -15.34 18.10
C PHE A 7 -1.93 -14.44 19.21
N LEU A 8 -2.74 -13.52 19.73
CA LEU A 8 -2.36 -12.67 20.87
C LEU A 8 -2.11 -13.49 22.15
N GLY A 9 -2.92 -14.53 22.39
CA GLY A 9 -2.72 -15.47 23.48
C GLY A 9 -1.39 -16.20 23.39
N GLY A 10 -1.01 -16.67 22.19
CA GLY A 10 0.29 -17.31 21.96
C GLY A 10 1.47 -16.37 22.23
N VAL A 11 1.40 -15.12 21.78
CA VAL A 11 2.45 -14.11 22.01
C VAL A 11 2.59 -13.78 23.49
N ALA A 12 1.49 -13.60 24.21
CA ALA A 12 1.51 -13.29 25.64
C ALA A 12 2.08 -14.44 26.50
N LEU A 13 1.73 -15.69 26.17
CA LEU A 13 2.28 -16.88 26.83
C LEU A 13 3.78 -17.06 26.53
N GLY A 14 4.20 -16.81 25.28
CA GLY A 14 5.62 -16.89 24.91
C GLY A 14 6.49 -15.85 25.63
N ALA A 15 6.01 -14.60 25.73
CA ALA A 15 6.74 -13.52 26.38
C ALA A 15 6.87 -13.72 27.91
N THR A 16 5.83 -14.24 28.56
CA THR A 16 5.86 -14.52 30.02
C THR A 16 6.77 -15.70 30.36
N LEU A 17 6.77 -16.76 29.56
CA LEU A 17 7.71 -17.87 29.73
C LEU A 17 9.15 -17.43 29.49
N GLY A 18 9.43 -16.58 28.50
CA GLY A 18 10.77 -16.06 28.23
C GLY A 18 11.38 -15.23 29.36
N PHE A 19 10.55 -14.54 30.15
CA PHE A 19 11.00 -13.75 31.30
C PHE A 19 11.38 -14.59 32.53
N LEU A 20 10.76 -15.77 32.70
CA LEU A 20 10.98 -16.62 33.86
C LEU A 20 12.31 -17.41 33.83
N ILE A 21 12.92 -17.54 32.64
CA ILE A 21 14.15 -18.34 32.44
C ILE A 21 15.44 -17.52 32.55
N ASN A 22 15.37 -16.20 32.75
CA ASN A 22 16.56 -15.35 32.89
C ASN A 22 16.45 -14.39 34.09
N PRO A 23 16.71 -14.87 35.33
CA PRO A 23 16.57 -14.07 36.55
C PRO A 23 17.63 -12.96 36.69
N GLU A 24 18.63 -12.90 35.81
CA GLU A 24 19.68 -11.85 35.79
C GLU A 24 19.26 -10.61 34.96
N ALA A 25 18.12 -10.64 34.28
CA ALA A 25 17.66 -9.52 33.44
C ALA A 25 16.88 -8.43 34.22
N THR A 26 16.54 -8.68 35.49
CA THR A 26 15.63 -7.81 36.25
C THR A 26 16.33 -6.59 36.86
N GLU A 27 17.66 -6.57 36.99
CA GLU A 27 18.38 -5.51 37.72
C GLU A 27 18.86 -4.33 36.84
N LYS A 28 18.84 -4.45 35.50
CA LYS A 28 19.38 -3.41 34.59
C LYS A 28 18.35 -2.60 33.80
N VAL A 29 17.07 -2.65 34.17
CA VAL A 29 16.02 -1.88 33.49
C VAL A 29 15.66 -0.64 34.29
N GLY A 30 16.68 0.17 34.58
CA GLY A 30 16.50 1.58 34.94
C GLY A 30 16.19 2.37 33.66
N ILE A 31 14.94 2.34 33.21
CA ILE A 31 14.50 3.14 32.07
C ILE A 31 14.51 4.60 32.50
N ASP A 32 15.59 5.31 32.18
CA ASP A 32 15.63 6.77 32.29
C ASP A 32 14.72 7.39 31.23
N ILE A 33 13.46 7.57 31.62
CA ILE A 33 12.39 8.19 30.83
C ILE A 33 12.81 9.61 30.37
N ARG A 34 13.74 10.26 31.08
CA ARG A 34 14.26 11.60 30.78
C ARG A 34 15.33 11.59 29.69
N ALA A 35 16.01 10.46 29.47
CA ALA A 35 16.89 10.24 28.32
C ALA A 35 16.07 9.95 27.04
N ILE A 36 15.01 9.12 27.14
CA ILE A 36 14.09 8.84 26.02
C ILE A 36 13.45 10.14 25.49
N LYS A 37 13.08 11.06 26.40
CA LYS A 37 12.48 12.34 26.03
C LYS A 37 13.43 13.27 25.26
N ARG A 38 14.75 13.15 25.46
CA ARG A 38 15.76 13.96 24.74
C ARG A 38 16.11 13.37 23.38
N THR A 39 16.09 12.05 23.22
CA THR A 39 16.39 11.40 21.94
C THR A 39 15.21 11.44 20.95
N LEU A 40 13.97 11.57 21.43
CA LEU A 40 12.77 11.67 20.58
C LEU A 40 12.52 13.07 19.99
N LEU A 41 13.19 14.12 20.48
CA LEU A 41 12.94 15.51 20.05
C LEU A 41 13.86 16.00 18.92
N SER A 42 14.58 15.10 18.24
CA SER A 42 15.57 15.47 17.21
C SER A 42 15.27 14.97 15.79
N VAL A 43 14.09 14.42 15.50
CA VAL A 43 13.71 14.08 14.12
C VAL A 43 12.43 14.83 13.76
N GLY A 44 12.55 16.17 13.74
CA GLY A 44 11.68 17.00 12.93
C GLY A 44 12.05 16.82 11.45
N ALA A 45 11.86 15.62 10.91
CA ALA A 45 11.74 15.48 9.47
C ALA A 45 10.36 16.07 9.13
N ALA A 46 10.34 17.12 8.31
CA ALA A 46 9.08 17.58 7.72
C ALA A 46 8.34 16.36 7.13
N PRO A 47 7.00 16.29 7.21
CA PRO A 47 6.25 15.26 6.51
C PRO A 47 6.74 15.20 5.06
N PRO A 48 7.07 14.01 4.52
CA PRO A 48 7.53 13.90 3.15
C PRO A 48 6.51 14.56 2.23
N GLU A 49 7.01 15.40 1.33
CA GLU A 49 6.16 16.19 0.46
C GLU A 49 5.36 15.24 -0.45
N PRO A 50 4.04 15.41 -0.57
CA PRO A 50 3.23 14.53 -1.40
C PRO A 50 3.68 14.58 -2.87
N PHE A 51 3.59 13.45 -3.58
CA PHE A 51 3.90 13.38 -5.01
C PHE A 51 3.17 14.48 -5.78
N LYS A 52 3.90 15.23 -6.61
CA LYS A 52 3.29 16.21 -7.51
C LYS A 52 2.53 15.45 -8.59
N GLN A 53 1.48 16.05 -9.14
CA GLN A 53 0.65 15.40 -10.17
C GLN A 53 1.46 15.03 -11.42
N THR A 54 2.53 15.78 -11.74
CA THR A 54 3.47 15.46 -12.82
C THR A 54 4.23 14.16 -12.61
N ASP A 55 4.29 13.67 -11.37
CA ASP A 55 5.04 12.48 -11.00
C ASP A 55 4.16 11.23 -11.02
N TRP A 56 2.85 11.37 -11.22
CA TRP A 56 1.91 10.23 -11.23
C TRP A 56 2.17 9.30 -12.42
N PRO A 57 1.76 8.02 -12.34
CA PRO A 57 1.75 7.15 -13.51
C PRO A 57 0.94 7.79 -14.65
N THR A 58 1.42 7.64 -15.87
CA THR A 58 0.67 8.06 -17.06
C THR A 58 -0.36 7.01 -17.44
N ASP A 59 -1.36 7.38 -18.23
CA ASP A 59 -2.38 6.46 -18.75
C ASP A 59 -1.76 5.26 -19.50
N ASP A 60 -0.75 5.51 -20.35
CA ASP A 60 -0.02 4.45 -21.04
C ASP A 60 0.77 3.56 -20.09
N ARG A 61 1.35 4.14 -19.02
CA ARG A 61 2.05 3.34 -18.01
C ARG A 61 1.08 2.47 -17.22
N ALA A 62 -0.05 3.03 -16.78
CA ALA A 62 -1.11 2.30 -16.11
C ALA A 62 -1.66 1.16 -16.98
N LYS A 63 -1.83 1.41 -18.28
CA LYS A 63 -2.26 0.40 -19.24
C LYS A 63 -1.30 -0.79 -19.30
N ARG A 64 -0.01 -0.52 -19.53
CA ARG A 64 1.02 -1.60 -19.58
C ARG A 64 1.11 -2.36 -18.27
N GLU A 65 1.07 -1.64 -17.15
CA GLU A 65 1.18 -2.26 -15.83
C GLU A 65 -0.06 -3.08 -15.44
N LEU A 66 -1.27 -2.67 -15.85
CA LEU A 66 -2.47 -3.48 -15.61
C LEU A 66 -2.41 -4.79 -16.39
N PHE A 67 -2.00 -4.75 -17.66
CA PHE A 67 -1.83 -5.97 -18.47
C PHE A 67 -0.75 -6.88 -17.90
N ARG A 68 0.40 -6.31 -17.49
CA ARG A 68 1.47 -7.07 -16.81
C ARG A 68 0.97 -7.70 -15.51
N PHE A 69 0.28 -6.92 -14.68
CA PHE A 69 -0.24 -7.37 -13.38
C PHE A 69 -1.27 -8.49 -13.52
N ALA A 70 -2.18 -8.38 -14.49
CA ALA A 70 -3.21 -9.37 -14.76
C ALA A 70 -2.76 -10.53 -15.67
N MET A 71 -1.51 -10.49 -16.15
CA MET A 71 -0.93 -11.45 -17.08
C MET A 71 -1.73 -11.60 -18.38
N TRP A 72 -2.30 -10.51 -18.88
CA TRP A 72 -3.01 -10.46 -20.16
C TRP A 72 -2.06 -10.18 -21.31
N ASP A 73 -2.38 -10.70 -22.50
CA ASP A 73 -1.60 -10.42 -23.71
C ASP A 73 -1.75 -8.94 -24.11
N PHE A 74 -0.66 -8.20 -23.93
CA PHE A 74 -0.62 -6.79 -24.29
C PHE A 74 -0.60 -6.59 -25.80
N GLU A 75 0.10 -7.39 -26.57
CA GLU A 75 0.24 -7.18 -28.02
C GLU A 75 -1.09 -7.44 -28.73
N GLU A 76 -1.84 -8.46 -28.29
CA GLU A 76 -3.13 -8.80 -28.89
C GLU A 76 -4.24 -7.79 -28.54
N HIS A 77 -4.32 -7.40 -27.26
CA HIS A 77 -5.46 -6.66 -26.73
C HIS A 77 -5.15 -5.27 -26.16
N GLY A 78 -3.89 -4.98 -25.81
CA GLY A 78 -3.44 -3.73 -25.20
C GLY A 78 -3.68 -2.51 -26.08
N PRO A 79 -3.21 -2.47 -27.35
CA PRO A 79 -3.45 -1.37 -28.28
C PRO A 79 -4.93 -1.04 -28.54
N LYS A 80 -5.81 -2.02 -28.38
CA LYS A 80 -7.27 -1.90 -28.59
C LYS A 80 -8.01 -1.51 -27.30
N SER A 81 -7.31 -1.47 -26.17
CA SER A 81 -7.87 -1.16 -24.85
C SER A 81 -7.49 0.25 -24.42
N GLU A 82 -8.36 0.86 -23.62
CA GLU A 82 -8.19 2.22 -23.11
C GLU A 82 -8.22 2.22 -21.59
N ILE A 83 -7.22 2.85 -20.97
CA ILE A 83 -7.09 2.98 -19.52
C ILE A 83 -6.78 4.45 -19.24
N ARG A 84 -7.59 5.08 -18.40
CA ARG A 84 -7.42 6.47 -17.99
C ARG A 84 -7.37 6.58 -16.48
N ILE A 85 -6.31 7.18 -15.96
CA ILE A 85 -6.22 7.56 -14.56
C ILE A 85 -7.13 8.77 -14.33
N THR A 86 -8.07 8.66 -13.40
CA THR A 86 -9.00 9.74 -13.08
C THR A 86 -8.59 10.52 -11.83
N ARG A 87 -7.99 9.84 -10.84
CA ARG A 87 -7.42 10.48 -9.65
C ARG A 87 -6.30 9.63 -9.09
N CYS A 88 -5.35 10.26 -8.39
CA CYS A 88 -4.43 9.57 -7.50
C CYS A 88 -4.32 10.30 -6.15
N ILE A 89 -3.94 9.55 -5.11
CA ILE A 89 -3.58 10.07 -3.80
C ILE A 89 -2.31 9.37 -3.30
N SER A 90 -1.45 10.09 -2.56
CA SER A 90 -0.35 9.46 -1.82
C SER A 90 -0.93 8.66 -0.66
N ILE A 91 -0.54 7.39 -0.55
CA ILE A 91 -0.89 6.55 0.60
C ILE A 91 0.25 6.60 1.62
N ASP A 92 1.48 6.62 1.12
CA ASP A 92 2.70 6.84 1.89
C ASP A 92 3.76 7.54 1.00
N GLN A 93 4.99 7.61 1.48
CA GLN A 93 6.14 8.22 0.78
C GLN A 93 6.61 7.45 -0.47
N PHE A 94 6.11 6.23 -0.69
CA PHE A 94 6.52 5.33 -1.77
C PHE A 94 5.33 4.73 -2.52
N SER A 95 4.09 5.17 -2.31
CA SER A 95 2.93 4.53 -2.93
C SER A 95 1.81 5.52 -3.27
N LEU A 96 1.23 5.34 -4.46
CA LEU A 96 0.05 6.05 -4.93
C LEU A 96 -1.13 5.09 -5.04
N ALA A 97 -2.30 5.48 -4.52
CA ALA A 97 -3.58 4.86 -4.87
C ALA A 97 -4.20 5.67 -6.00
N CYS A 98 -4.48 5.03 -7.14
CA CYS A 98 -5.12 5.66 -8.29
C CYS A 98 -6.46 5.01 -8.62
N GLU A 99 -7.48 5.82 -8.89
CA GLU A 99 -8.70 5.37 -9.57
C GLU A 99 -8.46 5.41 -11.08
N MET A 100 -8.89 4.36 -11.78
CA MET A 100 -8.73 4.21 -13.22
C MET A 100 -10.06 3.79 -13.86
N ARG A 101 -10.41 4.42 -14.98
CA ARG A 101 -11.43 3.92 -15.90
C ARG A 101 -10.77 2.99 -16.91
N VAL A 102 -11.36 1.82 -17.09
CA VAL A 102 -10.79 0.72 -17.85
C VAL A 102 -11.81 0.20 -18.86
N LYS A 103 -11.49 0.37 -20.14
CA LYS A 103 -12.25 -0.16 -21.27
C LYS A 103 -11.39 -1.17 -22.01
N LEU A 104 -11.62 -2.45 -21.74
CA LEU A 104 -10.86 -3.55 -22.34
C LEU A 104 -11.49 -3.93 -23.68
N SER A 105 -10.66 -4.27 -24.67
CA SER A 105 -11.16 -4.57 -26.02
C SER A 105 -12.10 -5.78 -26.12
N TRP A 106 -12.05 -6.69 -25.14
CA TRP A 106 -12.89 -7.89 -25.08
C TRP A 106 -14.05 -7.76 -24.07
N VAL A 107 -14.22 -6.60 -23.43
CA VAL A 107 -15.30 -6.34 -22.47
C VAL A 107 -16.14 -5.17 -22.96
N SER A 108 -17.44 -5.36 -23.08
CA SER A 108 -18.37 -4.33 -23.58
C SER A 108 -18.49 -3.12 -22.64
N GLU A 109 -18.42 -3.37 -21.33
CA GLU A 109 -18.62 -2.36 -20.29
C GLU A 109 -17.30 -1.75 -19.83
N GLU A 110 -17.29 -0.43 -19.64
CA GLU A 110 -16.24 0.26 -18.90
C GLU A 110 -16.31 -0.13 -17.41
N ARG A 111 -15.15 -0.40 -16.80
CA ARG A 111 -15.00 -0.72 -15.38
C ARG A 111 -14.18 0.35 -14.67
N ILE A 112 -14.42 0.49 -13.37
CA ILE A 112 -13.59 1.34 -12.51
C ILE A 112 -12.74 0.44 -11.64
N LEU A 113 -11.43 0.68 -11.67
CA LEU A 113 -10.45 -0.02 -10.83
C LEU A 113 -9.79 0.98 -9.86
N GLU A 114 -9.48 0.52 -8.66
CA GLU A 114 -8.53 1.15 -7.76
C GLU A 114 -7.21 0.36 -7.84
N GLY A 115 -6.11 1.04 -8.11
CA GLY A 115 -4.78 0.46 -8.23
C GLY A 115 -3.77 1.10 -7.28
N ILE A 116 -2.85 0.32 -6.74
CA ILE A 116 -1.71 0.82 -5.96
C ILE A 116 -0.45 0.75 -6.82
N PHE A 117 0.18 1.90 -7.01
CA PHE A 117 1.43 2.05 -7.75
C PHE A 117 2.58 2.36 -6.81
N GLN A 118 3.70 1.66 -6.99
CA GLN A 118 4.96 1.91 -6.28
C GLN A 118 6.01 2.38 -7.29
N PRO A 119 6.86 3.38 -6.97
CA PRO A 119 7.89 3.82 -7.88
C PRO A 119 8.94 2.72 -8.04
N ASN A 120 9.37 2.55 -9.27
CA ASN A 120 10.54 1.80 -9.69
C ASN A 120 11.58 2.82 -10.19
N ALA A 121 12.85 2.44 -10.29
CA ALA A 121 14.01 3.32 -10.55
C ALA A 121 13.81 4.40 -11.65
N ARG A 122 12.89 4.19 -12.59
CA ARG A 122 12.50 5.18 -13.63
C ARG A 122 11.01 5.18 -13.98
N SER A 123 10.15 4.51 -13.21
CA SER A 123 8.74 4.36 -13.60
C SER A 123 7.85 3.96 -12.41
N TRP A 124 6.66 3.45 -12.70
CA TRP A 124 5.68 3.02 -11.71
C TRP A 124 5.31 1.56 -11.90
N ASN A 125 5.28 0.76 -10.84
CA ASN A 125 4.80 -0.62 -10.91
C ASN A 125 3.42 -0.70 -10.28
N LEU A 126 2.45 -1.30 -10.97
CA LEU A 126 1.17 -1.66 -10.35
C LEU A 126 1.40 -2.91 -9.50
N ILE A 127 1.17 -2.79 -8.19
CA ILE A 127 1.40 -3.87 -7.21
C ILE A 127 0.10 -4.46 -6.65
N ALA A 128 -1.01 -3.74 -6.79
CA ALA A 128 -2.33 -4.22 -6.43
C ALA A 128 -3.38 -3.53 -7.30
N ALA A 129 -4.46 -4.25 -7.64
CA ALA A 129 -5.61 -3.69 -8.32
C ALA A 129 -6.90 -4.35 -7.81
N LYS A 130 -7.97 -3.56 -7.73
CA LYS A 130 -9.29 -4.02 -7.30
C LYS A 130 -10.37 -3.37 -8.15
N ALA A 131 -11.34 -4.17 -8.60
CA ALA A 131 -12.55 -3.64 -9.23
C ALA A 131 -13.47 -2.98 -8.20
N VAL A 132 -13.96 -1.78 -8.51
CA VAL A 132 -14.88 -1.04 -7.66
C VAL A 132 -16.30 -1.35 -8.12
N ASN A 133 -17.08 -2.01 -7.26
CA ASN A 133 -18.51 -2.15 -7.46
C ASN A 133 -19.25 -1.02 -6.72
N ARG A 134 -19.68 0.01 -7.46
CA ARG A 134 -20.36 1.18 -6.86
C ARG A 134 -21.75 0.84 -6.30
N ASN A 135 -22.37 -0.26 -6.71
CA ASN A 135 -23.68 -0.70 -6.20
C ASN A 135 -23.62 -1.26 -4.76
N ALA A 136 -22.42 -1.55 -4.23
CA ALA A 136 -22.26 -2.02 -2.86
C ALA A 136 -22.10 -0.88 -1.83
N ARG A 137 -21.90 0.38 -2.27
CA ARG A 137 -21.71 1.54 -1.38
C ARG A 137 -23.02 2.29 -1.05
N SER A 138 -24.14 1.94 -1.68
CA SER A 138 -25.44 2.59 -1.46
C SER A 138 -26.25 1.98 -0.30
N GLN A 139 -25.65 1.12 0.53
CA GLN A 139 -26.27 0.51 1.70
C GLN A 139 -25.52 0.87 2.99
N THR A 140 -25.44 2.16 3.31
CA THR A 140 -25.12 2.71 4.64
C THR A 140 -25.72 4.10 4.71
#